data_AF-A0A1F5ABQ4-F1
#
_entry.id   AF-A0A1F5ABQ4-F1
#
_cell.length_a   1.000
_cell.length_b   1.000
_cell.length_c   1.000
_cell.angle_alpha   90.00
_cell.angle_beta   90.00
_cell.angle_gamma   90.00
#
_symmetry.space_group_name_H-M   'P 1'
#
loop_
_entity.id
_entity.type
_entity.pdbx_description
1 polymer ?
#
loop_
_entity_poly.entity_id
_entity_poly.type
_entity_poly.pdbx_seq_one_letter_code
_entity_poly.pdbx_strand_id
1 'polypeptide(L)'
;MRPSRVSACVLSVALALAAGACGTAQSPGQTEIVINSLEDIAAPPAGTVTLRSAIAAAGLNSTITFDSALDGTTILLTVVGDAHSILLGEIYSGMTFAGYGERDYGKSALYARKDLTIDASRLPNGITVKWDGGGASRARVLAVYGDLTMRNVTVSSGYSQAEAITGGTQPYTLARGGGLAVWGVLTLEDCEVIGNTCFGDYTASRDRGTYGGGIYANELDLRDSIISGNAALGYGAAGGGIYSVGGAERTSGRGADASLARCTISGNRVMAQHAYGGGIFTLAGGPTNLATMYLTNCTIARNLVEDNPDLPEAGQYYYRGGGIYMGGGSVEMLACTIAENAVTGFPAVFSNKPNMGGGGGCATIGNAHTVENVFMQNTIAVGNTLNGAAEDWFAGSILHFYSRGYNLVGVVNSSQILVPVPAWMMSSRKHWPKAGDADGVGLTDALDVAGAIYHDTALSVGVAPGQPVVLWYPPTDLAADKIPNQQYAVSYVNVGYAGYGGPDDDFLNHVILQLRSEYGSILGADFGEEFGDLTGVTWYGPATTWPSNAQNAAWIAFWRNLDIAIGSQLGMVILGDDFWGTFTSGPLGSHVVLTVQTTTTTHRMEPSDQRRNSRPRGTLGDIGAIER
;
A
#
# COMPACT_ATOMS: atom_id res chain seq x y z
N MET A 1 17.39 -55.35 2.17
CA MET A 1 18.63 -56.12 1.90
C MET A 1 19.00 -55.91 0.43
N ARG A 2 20.27 -55.60 0.11
CA ARG A 2 20.81 -55.52 -1.27
C ARG A 2 20.57 -56.82 -2.07
N PRO A 3 20.83 -56.91 -3.40
CA PRO A 3 20.73 -55.96 -4.53
C PRO A 3 20.11 -56.59 -5.82
N SER A 4 19.81 -55.82 -6.88
CA SER A 4 19.67 -56.35 -8.27
C SER A 4 19.77 -55.20 -9.28
N ARG A 5 20.79 -55.18 -10.15
CA ARG A 5 20.93 -55.80 -11.49
C ARG A 5 20.13 -55.11 -12.60
N VAL A 6 20.92 -54.46 -13.45
CA VAL A 6 20.76 -54.11 -14.87
C VAL A 6 19.88 -55.08 -15.67
N SER A 7 18.98 -54.55 -16.50
CA SER A 7 18.84 -54.95 -17.91
C SER A 7 17.96 -53.96 -18.70
N ALA A 8 18.50 -53.54 -19.83
CA ALA A 8 17.87 -52.70 -20.84
C ALA A 8 16.85 -53.50 -21.68
N CYS A 9 15.85 -52.82 -22.25
CA CYS A 9 15.26 -53.23 -23.53
C CYS A 9 14.59 -52.06 -24.27
N VAL A 10 15.21 -51.71 -25.39
CA VAL A 10 14.65 -51.42 -26.72
C VAL A 10 13.75 -50.19 -26.92
N LEU A 11 14.35 -49.32 -27.73
CA LEU A 11 13.82 -48.24 -28.56
C LEU A 11 12.79 -48.75 -29.60
N SER A 12 11.69 -48.02 -29.78
CA SER A 12 11.00 -47.99 -31.08
C SER A 12 10.42 -46.60 -31.33
N VAL A 13 11.07 -45.89 -32.24
CA VAL A 13 10.65 -44.64 -32.86
C VAL A 13 9.63 -44.97 -33.95
N ALA A 14 8.52 -44.23 -33.99
CA ALA A 14 7.82 -43.92 -35.24
C ALA A 14 7.22 -42.52 -35.14
N LEU A 15 7.69 -41.65 -36.04
CA LEU A 15 7.31 -40.25 -36.23
C LEU A 15 6.39 -40.17 -37.47
N ALA A 16 5.60 -39.07 -37.51
CA ALA A 16 4.89 -38.47 -38.66
C ALA A 16 3.46 -38.99 -38.93
N LEU A 17 2.47 -38.19 -39.32
CA LEU A 17 2.15 -36.75 -39.30
C LEU A 17 0.77 -36.66 -40.00
N ALA A 18 -0.21 -35.91 -39.48
CA ALA A 18 -1.11 -35.03 -40.26
C ALA A 18 -2.39 -34.62 -39.48
N ALA A 19 -2.44 -33.32 -39.16
CA ALA A 19 -3.54 -32.36 -39.28
C ALA A 19 -4.97 -32.70 -38.78
N GLY A 20 -5.48 -31.81 -37.92
CA GLY A 20 -6.91 -31.45 -37.91
C GLY A 20 -7.50 -31.21 -36.53
N ALA A 21 -7.64 -29.93 -36.15
CA ALA A 21 -8.53 -29.40 -35.10
C ALA A 21 -8.27 -29.87 -33.65
N CYS A 22 -7.41 -29.15 -32.92
CA CYS A 22 -7.50 -29.09 -31.46
C CYS A 22 -8.54 -28.02 -31.07
N GLY A 23 -9.81 -28.42 -31.02
CA GLY A 23 -10.77 -27.73 -30.16
C GLY A 23 -10.37 -28.00 -28.71
N THR A 24 -10.04 -26.96 -27.95
CA THR A 24 -9.80 -27.06 -26.52
C THR A 24 -11.09 -27.52 -25.84
N ALA A 25 -11.07 -28.70 -25.24
CA ALA A 25 -12.19 -29.21 -24.46
C ALA A 25 -12.41 -28.29 -23.24
N GLN A 26 -13.51 -27.54 -23.26
CA GLN A 26 -14.03 -26.82 -22.09
C GLN A 26 -14.19 -27.81 -20.91
N SER A 27 -13.73 -27.42 -19.73
CA SER A 27 -14.08 -28.14 -18.50
C SER A 27 -15.61 -28.14 -18.34
N PRO A 28 -16.25 -29.26 -17.98
CA PRO A 28 -17.70 -29.32 -17.84
C PRO A 28 -18.16 -28.32 -16.77
N GLY A 29 -18.90 -27.28 -17.18
CA GLY A 29 -19.52 -26.30 -16.27
C GLY A 29 -19.11 -24.83 -16.43
N GLN A 30 -18.10 -24.51 -17.25
CA GLN A 30 -17.80 -23.11 -17.63
C GLN A 30 -18.57 -22.72 -18.89
N THR A 31 -19.39 -21.67 -18.79
CA THR A 31 -20.09 -21.08 -19.95
C THR A 31 -19.30 -19.88 -20.46
N GLU A 32 -18.84 -19.94 -21.70
CA GLU A 32 -18.18 -18.81 -22.36
C GLU A 32 -19.22 -17.92 -23.05
N ILE A 33 -19.16 -16.61 -22.82
CA ILE A 33 -19.99 -15.61 -23.48
C ILE A 33 -19.08 -14.67 -24.26
N VAL A 34 -19.14 -14.73 -25.59
CA VAL A 34 -18.26 -13.95 -26.47
C VAL A 34 -18.93 -12.63 -26.85
N ILE A 35 -18.32 -11.52 -26.46
CA ILE A 35 -18.68 -10.17 -26.91
C ILE A 35 -18.24 -10.00 -28.36
N ASN A 36 -19.15 -9.57 -29.22
CA ASN A 36 -18.89 -9.37 -30.65
C ASN A 36 -19.25 -7.96 -31.15
N SER A 37 -19.53 -7.02 -30.22
CA SER A 37 -19.93 -5.66 -30.55
C SER A 37 -19.35 -4.64 -29.58
N LEU A 38 -19.05 -3.46 -30.13
CA LEU A 38 -18.59 -2.26 -29.39
C LEU A 38 -19.74 -1.40 -28.88
N GLU A 39 -20.99 -1.70 -29.27
CA GLU A 39 -22.15 -0.90 -28.92
C GLU A 39 -22.47 -0.97 -27.42
N ASP A 40 -22.84 0.17 -26.82
CA ASP A 40 -23.40 0.24 -25.48
C ASP A 40 -24.91 0.48 -25.54
N ILE A 41 -25.68 -0.60 -25.68
CA ILE A 41 -27.14 -0.56 -25.78
C ILE A 41 -27.80 -1.57 -24.84
N ALA A 42 -28.95 -1.20 -24.27
CA ALA A 42 -29.67 -2.00 -23.29
C ALA A 42 -30.32 -3.27 -23.87
N ALA A 43 -30.75 -3.21 -25.14
CA ALA A 43 -31.43 -4.31 -25.83
C ALA A 43 -30.80 -4.51 -27.21
N PRO A 44 -29.68 -5.25 -27.31
CA PRO A 44 -29.03 -5.47 -28.58
C PRO A 44 -29.87 -6.35 -29.53
N PRO A 45 -29.76 -6.16 -30.86
CA PRO A 45 -30.40 -7.03 -31.85
C PRO A 45 -29.97 -8.49 -31.70
N ALA A 46 -30.79 -9.43 -32.18
CA ALA A 46 -30.44 -10.84 -32.18
C ALA A 46 -29.08 -11.09 -32.89
N GLY A 47 -28.22 -11.89 -32.26
CA GLY A 47 -26.87 -12.17 -32.74
C GLY A 47 -25.81 -11.14 -32.33
N THR A 48 -26.21 -10.02 -31.72
CA THR A 48 -25.30 -9.01 -31.15
C THR A 48 -25.15 -9.24 -29.65
N VAL A 49 -23.91 -9.39 -29.19
CA VAL A 49 -23.55 -9.52 -27.77
C VAL A 49 -22.64 -8.36 -27.41
N THR A 50 -23.21 -7.40 -26.68
CA THR A 50 -22.47 -6.28 -26.07
C THR A 50 -21.95 -6.67 -24.70
N LEU A 51 -20.96 -5.93 -24.17
CA LEU A 51 -20.48 -6.13 -22.80
C LEU A 51 -21.61 -6.09 -21.77
N ARG A 52 -22.55 -5.14 -21.90
CA ARG A 52 -23.72 -5.03 -21.03
C ARG A 52 -24.61 -6.27 -21.06
N SER A 53 -24.93 -6.76 -22.27
CA SER A 53 -25.74 -7.97 -22.42
C SER A 53 -25.03 -9.22 -21.92
N ALA A 54 -23.71 -9.31 -22.10
CA ALA A 54 -22.89 -10.40 -21.59
C ALA A 54 -22.87 -10.43 -20.06
N ILE A 55 -22.70 -9.27 -19.41
CA ILE A 55 -22.77 -9.15 -17.94
C ILE A 55 -24.17 -9.54 -17.45
N ALA A 56 -25.24 -9.12 -18.13
CA ALA A 56 -26.59 -9.52 -17.75
C ALA A 56 -26.80 -11.04 -17.84
N ALA A 57 -26.32 -11.67 -18.92
CA ALA A 57 -26.46 -13.09 -19.18
C ALA A 57 -25.53 -14.00 -18.35
N ALA A 58 -24.40 -13.48 -17.87
CA ALA A 58 -23.41 -14.26 -17.12
C ALA A 58 -24.03 -14.94 -15.90
N GLY A 59 -23.96 -16.26 -15.85
CA GLY A 59 -24.32 -17.07 -14.68
C GLY A 59 -23.12 -17.39 -13.81
N LEU A 60 -23.32 -18.24 -12.81
CA LEU A 60 -22.24 -18.80 -12.00
C LEU A 60 -21.22 -19.52 -12.90
N ASN A 61 -19.93 -19.27 -12.71
CA ASN A 61 -18.82 -19.80 -13.52
C ASN A 61 -18.80 -19.39 -15.00
N SER A 62 -19.55 -18.34 -15.39
CA SER A 62 -19.43 -17.80 -16.75
C SER A 62 -18.15 -17.00 -16.91
N THR A 63 -17.52 -17.11 -18.08
CA THR A 63 -16.39 -16.25 -18.48
C THR A 63 -16.81 -15.42 -19.67
N ILE A 64 -16.71 -14.10 -19.55
CA ILE A 64 -16.96 -13.18 -20.65
C ILE A 64 -15.66 -13.02 -21.42
N THR A 65 -15.66 -13.36 -22.70
CA THR A 65 -14.52 -13.21 -23.61
C THR A 65 -14.89 -12.32 -24.79
N PHE A 66 -13.94 -12.08 -25.69
CA PHE A 66 -14.10 -11.13 -26.79
C PHE A 66 -13.78 -11.78 -28.13
N ASP A 67 -14.54 -11.42 -29.15
CA ASP A 67 -14.21 -11.75 -30.54
C ASP A 67 -12.88 -11.10 -30.92
N SER A 68 -12.04 -11.83 -31.65
CA SER A 68 -10.74 -11.36 -32.13
C SER A 68 -10.79 -10.05 -32.95
N ALA A 69 -11.93 -9.74 -33.58
CA ALA A 69 -12.12 -8.50 -34.31
C ALA A 69 -12.15 -7.25 -33.40
N LEU A 70 -12.25 -7.42 -32.08
CA LEU A 70 -12.25 -6.34 -31.10
C LEU A 70 -10.85 -6.04 -30.52
N ASP A 71 -9.81 -6.75 -30.97
CA ASP A 71 -8.44 -6.57 -30.48
C ASP A 71 -7.95 -5.12 -30.59
N GLY A 72 -7.51 -4.55 -29.46
CA GLY A 72 -7.01 -3.18 -29.35
C GLY A 72 -8.07 -2.08 -29.49
N THR A 73 -9.36 -2.45 -29.53
CA THR A 73 -10.46 -1.48 -29.71
C THR A 73 -10.96 -0.93 -28.37
N THR A 74 -11.90 0.03 -28.44
CA THR A 74 -12.52 0.65 -27.26
C THR A 74 -14.04 0.47 -27.30
N ILE A 75 -14.60 -0.06 -26.22
CA ILE A 75 -16.04 -0.04 -25.93
C ILE A 75 -16.33 1.28 -25.21
N LEU A 76 -17.10 2.14 -25.88
CA LEU A 76 -17.53 3.43 -25.33
C LEU A 76 -18.86 3.27 -24.61
N LEU A 77 -18.81 3.37 -23.28
CA LEU A 77 -19.98 3.33 -22.42
C LEU A 77 -20.62 4.71 -22.36
N THR A 78 -21.88 4.81 -22.77
CA THR A 78 -22.66 6.05 -22.80
C THR A 78 -23.96 5.96 -22.02
N VAL A 79 -24.34 4.75 -21.60
CA VAL A 79 -25.56 4.46 -20.86
C VAL A 79 -25.23 4.20 -19.39
N VAL A 80 -25.89 4.93 -18.50
CA VAL A 80 -25.91 4.61 -17.07
C VAL A 80 -26.75 3.35 -16.89
N GLY A 81 -26.11 2.24 -16.51
CA GLY A 81 -26.77 0.95 -16.33
C GLY A 81 -27.58 0.90 -15.04
N ASP A 82 -27.06 1.51 -13.98
CA ASP A 82 -27.75 1.63 -12.70
C ASP A 82 -27.48 3.01 -12.09
N ALA A 83 -28.53 3.67 -11.60
CA ALA A 83 -28.42 4.95 -10.93
C ALA A 83 -28.02 4.81 -9.45
N HIS A 84 -28.22 3.62 -8.86
CA HIS A 84 -28.07 3.31 -7.45
C HIS A 84 -27.37 1.97 -7.27
N SER A 85 -26.07 1.91 -7.58
CA SER A 85 -25.26 0.71 -7.33
C SER A 85 -25.11 0.49 -5.83
N ILE A 86 -25.65 -0.61 -5.30
CA ILE A 86 -25.62 -0.91 -3.86
C ILE A 86 -24.47 -1.86 -3.54
N LEU A 87 -23.50 -1.41 -2.74
CA LEU A 87 -22.37 -2.22 -2.26
C LEU A 87 -22.26 -2.06 -0.74
N LEU A 88 -21.57 -2.97 -0.06
CA LEU A 88 -21.19 -2.72 1.33
C LEU A 88 -20.18 -1.56 1.39
N GLY A 89 -20.27 -0.74 2.44
CA GLY A 89 -19.37 0.38 2.68
C GLY A 89 -19.34 0.77 4.15
N GLU A 90 -18.36 1.58 4.54
CA GLU A 90 -18.23 2.06 5.92
C GLU A 90 -19.48 2.84 6.34
N ILE A 91 -19.91 2.65 7.60
CA ILE A 91 -20.97 3.41 8.24
C ILE A 91 -20.36 4.22 9.37
N TYR A 92 -20.75 5.49 9.47
CA TYR A 92 -20.36 6.36 10.57
C TYR A 92 -21.57 6.90 11.32
N SER A 93 -21.47 6.93 12.66
CA SER A 93 -22.38 7.69 13.53
C SER A 93 -21.66 8.96 13.98
N GLY A 94 -21.95 10.07 13.30
CA GLY A 94 -21.16 11.29 13.42
C GLY A 94 -19.74 11.07 12.88
N MET A 95 -18.73 11.19 13.75
CA MET A 95 -17.32 10.99 13.41
C MET A 95 -16.80 9.60 13.81
N THR A 96 -17.66 8.74 14.38
CA THR A 96 -17.30 7.43 14.91
C THR A 96 -17.65 6.34 13.91
N PHE A 97 -16.67 5.50 13.59
CA PHE A 97 -16.90 4.31 12.75
C PHE A 97 -17.84 3.33 13.46
N ALA A 98 -18.86 2.86 12.73
CA ALA A 98 -19.94 2.03 13.26
C ALA A 98 -20.05 0.66 12.57
N GLY A 99 -19.10 0.32 11.68
CA GLY A 99 -19.06 -0.95 10.94
C GLY A 99 -19.31 -0.76 9.45
N TYR A 100 -19.75 -1.84 8.80
CA TYR A 100 -20.06 -1.88 7.38
C TYR A 100 -21.52 -2.28 7.17
N GLY A 101 -22.13 -1.77 6.11
CA GLY A 101 -23.48 -2.15 5.68
C GLY A 101 -23.76 -1.73 4.26
N GLU A 102 -24.92 -2.08 3.71
CA GLU A 102 -25.27 -1.73 2.34
C GLU A 102 -25.43 -0.23 2.19
N ARG A 103 -24.73 0.34 1.21
CA ARG A 103 -24.70 1.76 0.90
C ARG A 103 -24.94 1.96 -0.57
N ASP A 104 -25.54 3.10 -0.89
CA ASP A 104 -25.71 3.54 -2.26
C ASP A 104 -24.45 4.26 -2.75
N TYR A 105 -23.81 3.74 -3.79
CA TYR A 105 -22.61 4.30 -4.40
C TYR A 105 -22.94 5.18 -5.62
N GLY A 106 -24.22 5.32 -5.97
CA GLY A 106 -24.71 6.10 -7.10
C GLY A 106 -24.51 5.43 -8.45
N LYS A 107 -24.36 6.26 -9.48
CA LYS A 107 -24.38 5.84 -10.88
C LYS A 107 -23.18 4.98 -11.27
N SER A 108 -23.46 3.87 -11.95
CA SER A 108 -22.46 3.06 -12.65
C SER A 108 -22.93 2.74 -14.06
N ALA A 109 -22.02 2.79 -15.02
CA ALA A 109 -22.28 2.40 -16.40
C ALA A 109 -22.62 0.91 -16.46
N LEU A 110 -21.86 0.09 -15.73
CA LEU A 110 -22.08 -1.33 -15.55
C LEU A 110 -22.18 -1.66 -14.04
N TYR A 111 -23.13 -2.51 -13.68
CA TYR A 111 -23.30 -2.96 -12.30
C TYR A 111 -23.65 -4.46 -12.28
N ALA A 112 -22.99 -5.20 -11.40
CA ALA A 112 -23.23 -6.62 -11.19
C ALA A 112 -23.28 -6.93 -9.68
N ARG A 113 -24.28 -7.72 -9.28
CA ARG A 113 -24.40 -8.26 -7.90
C ARG A 113 -24.19 -9.77 -7.93
N LYS A 114 -23.00 -10.15 -8.39
CA LYS A 114 -22.52 -11.52 -8.60
C LYS A 114 -21.02 -11.48 -8.94
N ASP A 115 -20.36 -12.63 -8.83
CA ASP A 115 -18.99 -12.77 -9.30
C ASP A 115 -18.93 -12.61 -10.82
N LEU A 116 -17.86 -11.98 -11.30
CA LEU A 116 -17.70 -11.64 -12.70
C LEU A 116 -16.26 -11.93 -13.16
N THR A 117 -16.14 -12.61 -14.30
CA THR A 117 -14.85 -12.80 -14.99
C THR A 117 -14.93 -12.21 -16.39
N ILE A 118 -14.07 -11.23 -16.68
CA ILE A 118 -13.91 -10.60 -17.98
C ILE A 118 -12.49 -10.89 -18.48
N ASP A 119 -12.37 -11.68 -19.53
CA ASP A 119 -11.08 -12.20 -19.97
C ASP A 119 -10.82 -11.83 -21.43
N ALA A 120 -9.97 -10.82 -21.61
CA ALA A 120 -9.45 -10.38 -22.90
C ALA A 120 -8.03 -10.89 -23.17
N SER A 121 -7.53 -11.89 -22.42
CA SER A 121 -6.17 -12.42 -22.60
C SER A 121 -5.90 -13.01 -23.99
N ARG A 122 -6.96 -13.36 -24.74
CA ARG A 122 -6.87 -13.82 -26.13
C ARG A 122 -6.74 -12.69 -27.16
N LEU A 123 -6.92 -11.45 -26.75
CA LEU A 123 -6.69 -10.24 -27.58
C LEU A 123 -5.27 -9.74 -27.31
N PRO A 124 -4.32 -9.83 -28.26
CA PRO A 124 -2.92 -9.41 -28.02
C PRO A 124 -2.76 -7.96 -27.55
N ASN A 125 -3.62 -7.06 -28.01
CA ASN A 125 -3.64 -5.64 -27.68
C ASN A 125 -4.73 -5.30 -26.64
N GLY A 126 -5.39 -6.31 -26.08
CA GLY A 126 -6.42 -6.16 -25.06
C GLY A 126 -7.68 -5.45 -25.57
N ILE A 127 -8.46 -4.93 -24.63
CA ILE A 127 -9.67 -4.14 -24.90
C ILE A 127 -9.76 -2.98 -23.90
N THR A 128 -10.22 -1.81 -24.36
CA THR A 128 -10.53 -0.69 -23.48
C THR A 128 -12.03 -0.60 -23.21
N VAL A 129 -12.41 -0.46 -21.94
CA VAL A 129 -13.75 -0.13 -21.49
C VAL A 129 -13.70 1.28 -20.89
N LYS A 130 -14.36 2.23 -21.57
CA LYS A 130 -14.24 3.66 -21.27
C LYS A 130 -15.61 4.28 -21.03
N TRP A 131 -15.73 5.11 -19.99
CA TRP A 131 -16.89 6.00 -19.87
C TRP A 131 -16.78 7.17 -20.86
N ASP A 132 -17.84 7.39 -21.63
CA ASP A 132 -17.96 8.42 -22.67
C ASP A 132 -19.32 9.14 -22.65
N GLY A 133 -20.15 8.95 -21.61
CA GLY A 133 -21.44 9.64 -21.46
C GLY A 133 -21.35 11.17 -21.25
N GLY A 134 -20.14 11.73 -21.21
CA GLY A 134 -19.86 13.16 -21.13
C GLY A 134 -20.02 13.75 -19.72
N GLY A 135 -19.61 15.01 -19.54
CA GLY A 135 -19.61 15.66 -18.22
C GLY A 135 -21.01 15.89 -17.61
N ALA A 136 -22.06 15.89 -18.43
CA ALA A 136 -23.44 16.03 -17.99
C ALA A 136 -24.06 14.72 -17.45
N SER A 137 -23.46 13.57 -17.80
CA SER A 137 -23.84 12.25 -17.30
C SER A 137 -22.59 11.57 -16.77
N ARG A 138 -22.33 11.71 -15.47
CA ARG A 138 -21.17 11.09 -14.82
C ARG A 138 -21.54 9.71 -14.32
N ALA A 139 -20.70 8.72 -14.62
CA ALA A 139 -20.84 7.38 -14.08
C ALA A 139 -19.48 6.71 -13.89
N ARG A 140 -19.38 5.90 -12.84
CA ARG A 140 -18.31 4.92 -12.68
C ARG A 140 -18.37 3.90 -13.83
N VAL A 141 -17.24 3.33 -14.23
CA VAL A 141 -17.23 2.30 -15.28
C VAL A 141 -17.93 1.02 -14.81
N LEU A 142 -17.47 0.42 -13.71
CA LEU A 142 -18.00 -0.87 -13.25
C LEU A 142 -18.06 -0.95 -11.72
N ALA A 143 -19.22 -1.35 -11.21
CA ALA A 143 -19.41 -1.73 -9.82
C ALA A 143 -19.78 -3.22 -9.71
N VAL A 144 -19.13 -3.94 -8.78
CA VAL A 144 -19.36 -5.37 -8.54
C VAL A 144 -19.55 -5.61 -7.04
N TYR A 145 -20.71 -6.14 -6.67
CA TYR A 145 -20.94 -6.72 -5.35
C TYR A 145 -20.76 -8.24 -5.48
N GLY A 146 -19.52 -8.68 -5.27
CA GLY A 146 -18.99 -10.00 -5.59
C GLY A 146 -17.51 -9.90 -5.99
N ASP A 147 -16.91 -11.02 -6.39
CA ASP A 147 -15.53 -11.06 -6.88
C ASP A 147 -15.47 -10.58 -8.34
N LEU A 148 -14.40 -9.84 -8.69
CA LEU A 148 -14.15 -9.39 -10.05
C LEU A 148 -12.77 -9.86 -10.50
N THR A 149 -12.74 -10.65 -11.57
CA THR A 149 -11.49 -10.99 -12.28
C THR A 149 -11.48 -10.33 -13.65
N MET A 150 -10.41 -9.59 -13.96
CA MET A 150 -10.17 -9.01 -15.28
C MET A 150 -8.79 -9.39 -15.80
N ARG A 151 -8.68 -9.69 -17.11
CA ARG A 151 -7.40 -9.96 -17.79
C ARG A 151 -7.28 -9.16 -19.07
N ASN A 152 -6.18 -8.45 -19.24
CA ASN A 152 -5.88 -7.64 -20.43
C ASN A 152 -6.97 -6.62 -20.79
N VAL A 153 -7.52 -5.95 -19.78
CA VAL A 153 -8.56 -4.94 -19.92
C VAL A 153 -8.08 -3.60 -19.38
N THR A 154 -8.31 -2.54 -20.16
CA THR A 154 -8.12 -1.16 -19.72
C THR A 154 -9.46 -0.57 -19.28
N VAL A 155 -9.51 0.03 -18.09
CA VAL A 155 -10.67 0.75 -17.54
C VAL A 155 -10.32 2.22 -17.43
N SER A 156 -11.07 3.09 -18.11
CA SER A 156 -10.73 4.51 -18.15
C SER A 156 -11.88 5.50 -18.12
N SER A 157 -11.55 6.73 -17.74
CA SER A 157 -12.43 7.91 -17.75
C SER A 157 -13.68 7.81 -16.88
N GLY A 158 -13.76 6.80 -16.00
CA GLY A 158 -14.86 6.63 -15.06
C GLY A 158 -14.95 7.77 -14.07
N TYR A 159 -16.17 8.12 -13.67
CA TYR A 159 -16.44 9.22 -12.77
C TYR A 159 -17.50 8.86 -11.72
N SER A 160 -17.08 8.68 -10.47
CA SER A 160 -18.00 8.50 -9.34
C SER A 160 -18.20 9.82 -8.59
N GLN A 161 -19.44 10.24 -8.39
CA GLN A 161 -19.78 11.50 -7.73
C GLN A 161 -20.73 11.28 -6.56
N ALA A 162 -20.49 11.97 -5.45
CA ALA A 162 -21.44 12.08 -4.36
C ALA A 162 -22.60 13.00 -4.77
N GLU A 163 -23.82 12.48 -4.70
CA GLU A 163 -25.06 13.16 -5.06
C GLU A 163 -26.03 13.03 -3.88
N ALA A 164 -26.75 14.10 -3.57
CA ALA A 164 -27.77 14.06 -2.52
C ALA A 164 -28.90 13.10 -2.93
N ILE A 165 -29.33 12.25 -2.00
CA ILE A 165 -30.44 11.31 -2.22
C ILE A 165 -31.53 11.51 -1.17
N THR A 166 -32.77 11.25 -1.56
CA THR A 166 -33.93 11.39 -0.68
C THR A 166 -34.33 10.05 -0.09
N GLY A 167 -34.54 10.01 1.23
CA GLY A 167 -35.03 8.84 1.95
C GLY A 167 -33.92 8.00 2.58
N GLY A 168 -34.28 7.23 3.62
CA GLY A 168 -33.35 6.38 4.37
C GLY A 168 -32.44 7.13 5.35
N THR A 169 -31.44 6.43 5.87
CA THR A 169 -30.44 6.95 6.82
C THR A 169 -29.20 7.51 6.12
N GLN A 170 -29.03 7.24 4.81
CA GLN A 170 -27.93 7.72 3.99
C GLN A 170 -28.37 8.97 3.20
N PRO A 171 -27.79 10.16 3.45
CA PRO A 171 -28.23 11.39 2.80
C PRO A 171 -27.60 11.66 1.42
N TYR A 172 -26.49 10.98 1.09
CA TYR A 172 -25.73 11.16 -0.16
C TYR A 172 -25.22 9.82 -0.66
N THR A 173 -25.11 9.63 -1.98
CA THR A 173 -24.34 8.53 -2.56
C THR A 173 -22.86 8.61 -2.16
N LEU A 174 -22.18 7.46 -2.12
CA LEU A 174 -20.76 7.38 -1.80
C LEU A 174 -19.90 7.45 -3.06
N ALA A 175 -19.04 8.46 -3.14
CA ALA A 175 -18.05 8.59 -4.20
C ALA A 175 -16.88 7.62 -3.96
N ARG A 176 -16.90 6.47 -4.63
CA ARG A 176 -15.90 5.40 -4.50
C ARG A 176 -15.42 4.94 -5.86
N GLY A 177 -14.24 4.34 -5.98
CA GLY A 177 -13.84 3.55 -7.17
C GLY A 177 -14.24 4.16 -8.52
N GLY A 178 -13.63 5.25 -8.96
CA GLY A 178 -14.08 5.99 -10.16
C GLY A 178 -14.10 5.10 -11.41
N GLY A 179 -13.12 4.22 -11.54
CA GLY A 179 -13.12 3.14 -12.52
C GLY A 179 -13.87 1.92 -11.98
N LEU A 180 -13.34 1.34 -10.89
CA LEU A 180 -13.79 0.07 -10.33
C LEU A 180 -14.17 0.20 -8.86
N ALA A 181 -15.40 -0.21 -8.51
CA ALA A 181 -15.82 -0.41 -7.12
C ALA A 181 -16.21 -1.88 -6.92
N VAL A 182 -15.47 -2.59 -6.06
CA VAL A 182 -15.62 -4.04 -5.86
C VAL A 182 -15.77 -4.36 -4.39
N TRP A 183 -16.87 -5.00 -4.03
CA TRP A 183 -17.04 -5.57 -2.70
C TRP A 183 -16.92 -7.09 -2.75
N GLY A 184 -15.67 -7.54 -2.73
CA GLY A 184 -15.20 -8.91 -2.91
C GLY A 184 -13.69 -8.88 -3.13
N VAL A 185 -13.14 -9.89 -3.80
CA VAL A 185 -11.76 -9.90 -4.29
C VAL A 185 -11.71 -9.27 -5.68
N LEU A 186 -10.89 -8.23 -5.84
CA LEU A 186 -10.52 -7.72 -7.15
C LEU A 186 -9.21 -8.36 -7.60
N THR A 187 -9.30 -9.15 -8.67
CA THR A 187 -8.17 -9.77 -9.35
C THR A 187 -7.93 -9.09 -10.70
N LEU A 188 -6.76 -8.48 -10.88
CA LEU A 188 -6.33 -7.90 -12.16
C LEU A 188 -5.04 -8.57 -12.63
N GLU A 189 -5.00 -8.94 -13.91
CA GLU A 189 -3.82 -9.47 -14.58
C GLU A 189 -3.65 -8.74 -15.91
N ASP A 190 -2.48 -8.13 -16.12
CA ASP A 190 -2.18 -7.35 -17.32
C ASP A 190 -3.24 -6.26 -17.62
N CYS A 191 -3.79 -5.63 -16.57
CA CYS A 191 -4.85 -4.62 -16.73
C CYS A 191 -4.34 -3.21 -16.51
N GLU A 192 -5.11 -2.25 -17.01
CA GLU A 192 -4.88 -0.83 -16.76
C GLU A 192 -6.12 -0.16 -16.15
N VAL A 193 -5.93 0.69 -15.14
CA VAL A 193 -6.99 1.53 -14.56
C VAL A 193 -6.51 2.97 -14.58
N ILE A 194 -6.96 3.72 -15.59
CA ILE A 194 -6.35 5.00 -15.97
C ILE A 194 -7.35 6.16 -16.04
N GLY A 195 -6.96 7.30 -15.48
CA GLY A 195 -7.68 8.57 -15.73
C GLY A 195 -9.08 8.61 -15.13
N ASN A 196 -9.34 7.86 -14.05
CA ASN A 196 -10.64 7.81 -13.39
C ASN A 196 -10.70 8.82 -12.24
N THR A 197 -11.90 9.27 -11.88
CA THR A 197 -12.10 10.27 -10.82
C THR A 197 -13.21 9.88 -9.87
N CYS A 198 -12.95 10.05 -8.57
CA CYS A 198 -13.96 10.15 -7.53
C CYS A 198 -14.05 11.59 -7.04
N PHE A 199 -15.28 12.08 -6.89
CA PHE A 199 -15.56 13.43 -6.44
C PHE A 199 -16.64 13.41 -5.35
N GLY A 200 -16.23 13.62 -4.11
CA GLY A 200 -17.16 13.72 -2.97
C GLY A 200 -17.64 15.14 -2.71
N ASP A 201 -18.35 15.28 -1.60
CA ASP A 201 -18.85 16.59 -1.18
C ASP A 201 -17.75 17.44 -0.52
N TYR A 202 -18.10 18.71 -0.32
CA TYR A 202 -17.26 19.73 0.31
C TYR A 202 -17.59 19.93 1.80
N THR A 203 -18.46 19.08 2.36
CA THR A 203 -18.88 19.20 3.76
C THR A 203 -18.03 18.30 4.64
N ALA A 204 -17.68 18.79 5.83
CA ALA A 204 -16.98 17.98 6.82
C ALA A 204 -17.80 16.76 7.24
N SER A 205 -17.47 15.58 6.72
CA SER A 205 -18.11 14.32 7.09
C SER A 205 -17.21 13.12 6.81
N ARG A 206 -17.07 12.22 7.79
CA ARG A 206 -16.43 10.90 7.61
C ARG A 206 -17.28 9.98 6.74
N ASP A 207 -18.61 10.06 6.88
CA ASP A 207 -19.56 9.21 6.18
C ASP A 207 -19.59 9.49 4.67
N ARG A 208 -19.17 10.70 4.27
CA ARG A 208 -19.20 11.17 2.88
C ARG A 208 -17.81 11.26 2.24
N GLY A 209 -16.82 10.57 2.83
CA GLY A 209 -15.46 10.53 2.32
C GLY A 209 -15.36 9.90 0.93
N THR A 210 -14.37 10.36 0.17
CA THR A 210 -14.14 10.02 -1.24
C THR A 210 -12.98 9.05 -1.38
N TYR A 211 -13.22 7.79 -1.73
CA TYR A 211 -12.18 6.76 -1.64
C TYR A 211 -11.94 6.00 -2.94
N GLY A 212 -10.67 5.86 -3.35
CA GLY A 212 -10.29 5.02 -4.48
C GLY A 212 -10.56 5.69 -5.84
N GLY A 213 -9.79 6.71 -6.21
CA GLY A 213 -10.01 7.44 -7.47
C GLY A 213 -10.07 6.52 -8.69
N GLY A 214 -9.18 5.52 -8.74
CA GLY A 214 -9.22 4.42 -9.70
C GLY A 214 -10.03 3.25 -9.17
N ILE A 215 -9.55 2.68 -8.06
CA ILE A 215 -10.02 1.41 -7.50
C ILE A 215 -10.47 1.61 -6.05
N TYR A 216 -11.67 1.13 -5.74
CA TYR A 216 -12.10 0.86 -4.38
C TYR A 216 -12.42 -0.64 -4.26
N ALA A 217 -11.72 -1.36 -3.40
CA ALA A 217 -11.88 -2.81 -3.27
C ALA A 217 -11.80 -3.31 -1.82
N ASN A 218 -12.53 -4.39 -1.53
CA ASN A 218 -12.44 -5.04 -0.23
C ASN A 218 -11.14 -5.85 -0.08
N GLU A 219 -10.81 -6.70 -1.06
CA GLU A 219 -9.54 -7.45 -1.14
C GLU A 219 -8.90 -7.27 -2.53
N LEU A 220 -7.58 -7.44 -2.65
CA LEU A 220 -6.80 -7.18 -3.87
C LEU A 220 -5.80 -8.31 -4.19
N ASP A 221 -5.81 -8.81 -5.43
CA ASP A 221 -4.73 -9.58 -6.06
C ASP A 221 -4.43 -8.98 -7.45
N LEU A 222 -3.42 -8.12 -7.52
CA LEU A 222 -3.07 -7.38 -8.74
C LEU A 222 -1.73 -7.85 -9.26
N ARG A 223 -1.65 -8.12 -10.56
CA ARG A 223 -0.43 -8.59 -11.23
C ARG A 223 -0.24 -7.87 -12.55
N ASP A 224 0.98 -7.42 -12.79
CA ASP A 224 1.39 -6.84 -14.07
C ASP A 224 0.48 -5.71 -14.55
N SER A 225 -0.08 -4.95 -13.60
CA SER A 225 -1.14 -3.99 -13.85
C SER A 225 -0.69 -2.56 -13.60
N ILE A 226 -1.31 -1.61 -14.31
CA ILE A 226 -0.98 -0.19 -14.24
C ILE A 226 -2.18 0.59 -13.69
N ILE A 227 -1.98 1.30 -12.58
CA ILE A 227 -3.02 2.12 -11.93
C ILE A 227 -2.50 3.56 -11.93
N SER A 228 -2.97 4.37 -12.87
CA SER A 228 -2.33 5.65 -13.15
C SER A 228 -3.26 6.80 -13.50
N GLY A 229 -2.85 8.02 -13.19
CA GLY A 229 -3.63 9.21 -13.58
C GLY A 229 -5.01 9.31 -12.91
N ASN A 230 -5.25 8.59 -11.81
CA ASN A 230 -6.55 8.60 -11.14
C ASN A 230 -6.60 9.64 -10.01
N ALA A 231 -7.79 10.13 -9.69
CA ALA A 231 -7.99 11.21 -8.71
C ALA A 231 -9.11 10.92 -7.70
N ALA A 232 -8.88 11.23 -6.43
CA ALA A 232 -9.91 11.31 -5.40
C ALA A 232 -9.97 12.72 -4.79
N LEU A 233 -11.12 13.38 -4.92
CA LEU A 233 -11.29 14.81 -4.62
C LEU A 233 -12.47 15.02 -3.65
N GLY A 234 -12.32 15.84 -2.62
CA GLY A 234 -13.44 16.18 -1.72
C GLY A 234 -13.00 16.89 -0.44
N TYR A 235 -13.85 16.90 0.60
CA TYR A 235 -13.45 17.35 1.93
C TYR A 235 -12.47 16.36 2.59
N GLY A 236 -12.84 15.08 2.59
CA GLY A 236 -11.97 13.97 2.99
C GLY A 236 -11.83 12.99 1.84
N ALA A 237 -10.59 12.66 1.47
CA ALA A 237 -10.32 11.76 0.36
C ALA A 237 -9.12 10.84 0.63
N ALA A 238 -9.15 9.65 0.06
CA ALA A 238 -8.10 8.66 0.25
C ALA A 238 -7.93 7.73 -0.95
N GLY A 239 -6.69 7.33 -1.23
CA GLY A 239 -6.39 6.36 -2.29
C GLY A 239 -6.65 6.94 -3.67
N GLY A 240 -5.79 7.82 -4.17
CA GLY A 240 -5.96 8.43 -5.49
C GLY A 240 -5.98 7.37 -6.59
N GLY A 241 -5.04 6.43 -6.53
CA GLY A 241 -5.06 5.21 -7.34
C GLY A 241 -5.97 4.14 -6.74
N ILE A 242 -5.61 3.67 -5.53
CA ILE A 242 -6.21 2.50 -4.89
C ILE A 242 -6.63 2.82 -3.45
N TYR A 243 -7.84 2.43 -3.09
CA TYR A 243 -8.28 2.28 -1.70
C TYR A 243 -8.61 0.81 -1.42
N SER A 244 -7.82 0.19 -0.54
CA SER A 244 -8.01 -1.17 -0.06
C SER A 244 -8.63 -1.17 1.34
N VAL A 245 -9.81 -1.78 1.48
CA VAL A 245 -10.49 -1.92 2.77
C VAL A 245 -9.79 -2.97 3.63
N GLY A 246 -9.35 -4.09 3.06
CA GLY A 246 -8.56 -5.14 3.72
C GLY A 246 -9.38 -6.26 4.38
N GLY A 247 -10.53 -6.63 3.80
CA GLY A 247 -11.33 -7.77 4.26
C GLY A 247 -12.15 -7.47 5.51
N ALA A 248 -13.01 -6.46 5.41
CA ALA A 248 -13.90 -5.97 6.48
C ALA A 248 -14.68 -7.08 7.23
N GLU A 249 -15.04 -8.14 6.52
CA GLU A 249 -15.85 -9.25 7.03
C GLU A 249 -15.07 -10.16 8.00
N ARG A 250 -13.73 -10.09 7.98
CA ARG A 250 -12.85 -11.01 8.69
C ARG A 250 -12.59 -10.51 10.11
N THR A 251 -13.54 -10.83 10.99
CA THR A 251 -13.57 -10.40 12.40
C THR A 251 -12.57 -11.10 13.33
N SER A 252 -11.80 -12.09 12.84
CA SER A 252 -10.77 -12.79 13.62
C SER A 252 -9.51 -11.95 13.91
N GLY A 253 -9.46 -10.70 13.45
CA GLY A 253 -8.36 -9.78 13.67
C GLY A 253 -7.18 -9.94 12.71
N ARG A 254 -7.23 -10.87 11.75
CA ARG A 254 -6.17 -11.05 10.73
C ARG A 254 -6.51 -10.46 9.36
N GLY A 255 -7.79 -10.14 9.10
CA GLY A 255 -8.20 -9.51 7.84
C GLY A 255 -7.84 -10.30 6.60
N ALA A 256 -7.88 -9.60 5.47
CA ALA A 256 -7.49 -10.15 4.17
C ALA A 256 -6.20 -9.52 3.70
N ASP A 257 -5.19 -10.36 3.50
CA ASP A 257 -3.97 -9.94 2.86
C ASP A 257 -4.25 -9.44 1.44
N ALA A 258 -3.55 -8.39 1.04
CA ALA A 258 -3.60 -7.82 -0.30
C ALA A 258 -2.25 -8.06 -0.99
N SER A 259 -2.26 -8.38 -2.28
CA SER A 259 -1.04 -8.65 -3.05
C SER A 259 -1.01 -7.83 -4.32
N LEU A 260 0.07 -7.06 -4.52
CA LEU A 260 0.40 -6.37 -5.76
C LEU A 260 1.78 -6.86 -6.21
N ALA A 261 1.85 -7.47 -7.39
CA ALA A 261 3.10 -7.95 -7.97
C ALA A 261 3.33 -7.35 -9.35
N ARG A 262 4.54 -6.82 -9.58
CA ARG A 262 4.94 -6.27 -10.89
C ARG A 262 4.02 -5.14 -11.38
N CYS A 263 3.44 -4.39 -10.45
CA CYS A 263 2.49 -3.33 -10.77
C CYS A 263 3.15 -1.95 -10.82
N THR A 264 2.56 -1.05 -11.60
CA THR A 264 2.88 0.39 -11.59
C THR A 264 1.72 1.16 -10.99
N ILE A 265 2.00 1.99 -9.98
CA ILE A 265 1.04 2.90 -9.38
C ILE A 265 1.60 4.32 -9.50
N SER A 266 1.20 5.04 -10.55
CA SER A 266 1.88 6.29 -10.89
C SER A 266 0.98 7.46 -11.28
N GLY A 267 1.38 8.67 -10.88
CA GLY A 267 0.72 9.89 -11.31
C GLY A 267 -0.72 10.04 -10.80
N ASN A 268 -1.06 9.40 -9.68
CA ASN A 268 -2.38 9.51 -9.06
C ASN A 268 -2.43 10.67 -8.07
N ARG A 269 -3.63 11.16 -7.74
CA ARG A 269 -3.83 12.35 -6.90
C ARG A 269 -4.92 12.14 -5.85
N VAL A 270 -4.66 12.67 -4.65
CA VAL A 270 -5.69 12.96 -3.66
C VAL A 270 -5.65 14.46 -3.34
N MET A 271 -6.79 15.14 -3.46
CA MET A 271 -6.94 16.56 -3.14
C MET A 271 -8.09 16.72 -2.13
N ALA A 272 -7.75 17.00 -0.87
CA ALA A 272 -8.73 17.10 0.21
C ALA A 272 -8.18 17.87 1.41
N GLN A 273 -9.06 18.34 2.30
CA GLN A 273 -8.65 18.89 3.59
C GLN A 273 -8.10 17.78 4.51
N HIS A 274 -8.64 16.56 4.38
CA HIS A 274 -8.11 15.33 4.98
C HIS A 274 -7.74 14.34 3.86
N ALA A 275 -6.48 14.33 3.46
CA ALA A 275 -5.98 13.63 2.28
C ALA A 275 -4.96 12.53 2.64
N TYR A 276 -5.16 11.33 2.10
CA TYR A 276 -4.35 10.14 2.44
C TYR A 276 -4.04 9.28 1.22
N GLY A 277 -2.78 8.88 1.02
CA GLY A 277 -2.45 7.83 0.05
C GLY A 277 -2.68 8.25 -1.40
N GLY A 278 -1.79 9.05 -1.97
CA GLY A 278 -1.90 9.52 -3.36
C GLY A 278 -1.96 8.36 -4.33
N GLY A 279 -1.05 7.40 -4.18
CA GLY A 279 -1.06 6.13 -4.91
C GLY A 279 -2.00 5.11 -4.26
N ILE A 280 -1.64 4.68 -3.05
CA ILE A 280 -2.29 3.58 -2.34
C ILE A 280 -2.71 4.05 -0.95
N PHE A 281 -3.96 3.77 -0.60
CA PHE A 281 -4.44 3.72 0.77
C PHE A 281 -4.77 2.28 1.14
N THR A 282 -4.28 1.82 2.29
CA THR A 282 -4.68 0.53 2.86
C THR A 282 -5.16 0.71 4.30
N LEU A 283 -6.36 0.20 4.59
CA LEU A 283 -6.87 0.11 5.96
C LEU A 283 -6.50 -1.23 6.63
N ALA A 284 -6.03 -2.20 5.83
CA ALA A 284 -5.72 -3.56 6.27
C ALA A 284 -6.86 -4.22 7.08
N GLY A 285 -8.12 -3.86 6.82
CA GLY A 285 -9.31 -4.41 7.45
C GLY A 285 -9.72 -3.74 8.77
N GLY A 286 -9.09 -2.63 9.15
CA GLY A 286 -9.50 -1.78 10.27
C GLY A 286 -8.46 -1.66 11.40
N PRO A 287 -8.75 -0.88 12.45
CA PRO A 287 -7.82 -0.60 13.56
C PRO A 287 -7.36 -1.83 14.35
N THR A 288 -8.13 -2.92 14.33
CA THR A 288 -7.86 -4.15 15.10
C THR A 288 -7.41 -5.29 14.19
N ASN A 289 -6.93 -4.96 13.00
CA ASN A 289 -6.70 -5.92 11.95
C ASN A 289 -5.20 -5.98 11.58
N LEU A 290 -4.69 -7.20 11.49
CA LEU A 290 -3.29 -7.54 11.28
C LEU A 290 -3.02 -7.94 9.82
N ALA A 291 -3.92 -7.64 8.88
CA ALA A 291 -3.71 -7.97 7.47
C ALA A 291 -2.44 -7.32 6.93
N THR A 292 -1.81 -7.99 5.99
CA THR A 292 -0.59 -7.53 5.34
C THR A 292 -0.85 -7.18 3.88
N MET A 293 -0.39 -6.00 3.47
CA MET A 293 -0.27 -5.67 2.05
C MET A 293 1.14 -6.02 1.57
N TYR A 294 1.23 -6.92 0.59
CA TYR A 294 2.46 -7.33 -0.05
C TYR A 294 2.64 -6.56 -1.37
N LEU A 295 3.79 -5.91 -1.50
CA LEU A 295 4.22 -5.20 -2.70
C LEU A 295 5.51 -5.86 -3.18
N THR A 296 5.47 -6.48 -4.37
CA THR A 296 6.62 -7.20 -4.93
C THR A 296 6.93 -6.70 -6.33
N ASN A 297 8.17 -6.25 -6.58
CA ASN A 297 8.58 -5.75 -7.89
C ASN A 297 7.69 -4.60 -8.41
N CYS A 298 7.22 -3.72 -7.53
CA CYS A 298 6.31 -2.64 -7.91
C CYS A 298 7.04 -1.29 -8.05
N THR A 299 6.61 -0.49 -9.01
CA THR A 299 6.97 0.94 -9.10
C THR A 299 5.81 1.80 -8.58
N ILE A 300 6.08 2.65 -7.59
CA ILE A 300 5.11 3.60 -7.02
C ILE A 300 5.70 5.00 -7.15
N ALA A 301 5.20 5.79 -8.11
CA ALA A 301 5.90 7.00 -8.50
C ALA A 301 5.01 8.20 -8.82
N ARG A 302 5.47 9.41 -8.50
CA ARG A 302 4.82 10.67 -8.90
C ARG A 302 3.35 10.79 -8.45
N ASN A 303 2.98 10.09 -7.38
CA ASN A 303 1.68 10.26 -6.78
C ASN A 303 1.67 11.49 -5.86
N LEU A 304 0.53 12.14 -5.73
CA LEU A 304 0.37 13.40 -5.01
C LEU A 304 -0.75 13.33 -3.99
N VAL A 305 -0.45 13.79 -2.79
CA VAL A 305 -1.43 14.16 -1.78
C VAL A 305 -1.34 15.66 -1.58
N GLU A 306 -2.45 16.37 -1.64
CA GLU A 306 -2.45 17.81 -1.43
C GLU A 306 -3.72 18.36 -0.76
N ASP A 307 -3.58 19.59 -0.27
CA ASP A 307 -4.68 20.40 0.18
C ASP A 307 -5.69 20.71 -0.93
N ASN A 308 -6.96 20.86 -0.55
CA ASN A 308 -7.99 21.31 -1.47
C ASN A 308 -8.18 22.83 -1.35
N PRO A 309 -7.66 23.62 -2.32
CA PRO A 309 -7.69 25.08 -2.25
C PRO A 309 -9.09 25.68 -2.41
N ASP A 310 -10.06 24.88 -2.89
CA ASP A 310 -11.45 25.31 -3.04
C ASP A 310 -12.22 25.28 -1.71
N LEU A 311 -11.63 24.69 -0.67
CA LEU A 311 -12.25 24.58 0.64
C LEU A 311 -11.60 25.54 1.63
N PRO A 312 -12.40 26.21 2.47
CA PRO A 312 -11.83 26.97 3.56
C PRO A 312 -11.13 26.02 4.53
N GLU A 313 -10.07 26.56 5.08
CA GLU A 313 -9.30 25.99 6.15
C GLU A 313 -10.19 25.65 7.38
N ALA A 314 -10.48 24.35 7.56
CA ALA A 314 -11.30 23.74 8.62
C ALA A 314 -10.64 23.61 10.02
N GLY A 315 -9.52 24.29 10.29
CA GLY A 315 -8.81 24.32 11.58
C GLY A 315 -8.01 23.04 11.94
N GLN A 316 -8.39 21.88 11.41
CA GLN A 316 -7.68 20.60 11.56
C GLN A 316 -7.51 19.90 10.21
N TYR A 317 -6.26 19.67 9.80
CA TYR A 317 -5.87 19.09 8.50
C TYR A 317 -4.97 17.88 8.65
N TYR A 318 -5.00 17.01 7.64
CA TYR A 318 -4.10 15.87 7.54
C TYR A 318 -3.72 15.63 6.07
N TYR A 319 -2.43 15.56 5.78
CA TYR A 319 -1.90 15.25 4.45
C TYR A 319 -0.82 14.19 4.58
N ARG A 320 -1.06 12.97 4.09
CA ARG A 320 -0.21 11.83 4.45
C ARG A 320 -0.04 10.83 3.33
N GLY A 321 1.19 10.36 3.11
CA GLY A 321 1.49 9.25 2.21
C GLY A 321 1.28 9.59 0.74
N GLY A 322 2.22 10.29 0.11
CA GLY A 322 2.15 10.59 -1.33
C GLY A 322 2.06 9.30 -2.16
N GLY A 323 2.96 8.36 -1.93
CA GLY A 323 2.90 7.02 -2.53
C GLY A 323 1.94 6.09 -1.79
N ILE A 324 2.23 5.79 -0.52
CA ILE A 324 1.51 4.81 0.30
C ILE A 324 1.06 5.44 1.62
N TYR A 325 -0.20 5.23 1.99
CA TYR A 325 -0.70 5.48 3.33
C TYR A 325 -1.21 4.20 3.99
N MET A 326 -0.81 3.99 5.25
CA MET A 326 -1.22 2.86 6.08
C MET A 326 -2.14 3.30 7.22
N GLY A 327 -3.39 2.85 7.17
CA GLY A 327 -4.40 3.00 8.21
C GLY A 327 -4.40 1.92 9.28
N GLY A 328 -3.66 0.82 9.10
CA GLY A 328 -3.58 -0.31 10.04
C GLY A 328 -2.76 -1.48 9.48
N GLY A 329 -2.68 -2.58 10.22
CA GLY A 329 -2.04 -3.83 9.78
C GLY A 329 -0.55 -3.70 9.47
N SER A 330 -0.07 -4.39 8.43
CA SER A 330 1.34 -4.38 8.00
C SER A 330 1.49 -4.12 6.51
N VAL A 331 2.68 -3.66 6.10
CA VAL A 331 3.12 -3.62 4.69
C VAL A 331 4.46 -4.34 4.58
N GLU A 332 4.59 -5.17 3.55
CA GLU A 332 5.85 -5.78 3.13
C GLU A 332 6.19 -5.34 1.71
N MET A 333 7.38 -4.79 1.55
CA MET A 333 7.93 -4.35 0.27
C MET A 333 9.16 -5.18 -0.08
N LEU A 334 9.09 -5.83 -1.23
CA LEU A 334 10.17 -6.64 -1.78
C LEU A 334 10.50 -6.16 -3.19
N ALA A 335 11.76 -5.75 -3.41
CA ALA A 335 12.23 -5.30 -4.72
C ALA A 335 11.35 -4.18 -5.30
N CYS A 336 10.95 -3.18 -4.50
CA CYS A 336 10.10 -2.09 -4.98
C CYS A 336 10.89 -0.81 -5.28
N THR A 337 10.35 0.08 -6.10
CA THR A 337 10.86 1.44 -6.33
C THR A 337 9.77 2.46 -5.99
N ILE A 338 10.02 3.30 -4.98
CA ILE A 338 9.11 4.34 -4.49
C ILE A 338 9.78 5.70 -4.70
N ALA A 339 9.37 6.45 -5.73
CA ALA A 339 10.12 7.63 -6.15
C ALA A 339 9.27 8.82 -6.58
N GLU A 340 9.76 10.03 -6.30
CA GLU A 340 9.16 11.29 -6.74
C GLU A 340 7.70 11.51 -6.31
N ASN A 341 7.23 10.79 -5.27
CA ASN A 341 5.91 11.03 -4.71
C ASN A 341 5.96 12.27 -3.80
N ALA A 342 4.82 12.95 -3.66
CA ALA A 342 4.77 14.20 -2.91
C ALA A 342 3.54 14.31 -2.01
N VAL A 343 3.75 14.94 -0.87
CA VAL A 343 2.71 15.46 0.02
C VAL A 343 2.88 16.98 0.08
N THR A 344 1.81 17.72 -0.17
CA THR A 344 1.80 19.18 -0.02
C THR A 344 0.60 19.62 0.82
N GLY A 345 0.75 20.67 1.61
CA GLY A 345 -0.36 21.20 2.41
C GLY A 345 0.09 21.98 3.63
N PHE A 346 -0.88 22.46 4.38
CA PHE A 346 -0.63 23.29 5.55
C PHE A 346 -0.33 22.44 6.80
N PRO A 347 0.78 22.70 7.52
CA PRO A 347 1.10 21.94 8.72
C PRO A 347 0.14 22.30 9.85
N ALA A 348 -0.89 21.48 10.08
CA ALA A 348 -1.66 21.53 11.31
C ALA A 348 -0.83 20.92 12.46
N VAL A 349 -0.49 21.72 13.47
CA VAL A 349 0.35 21.29 14.58
C VAL A 349 -0.51 20.71 15.71
N PHE A 350 -0.31 19.42 16.02
CA PHE A 350 -0.92 18.75 17.15
C PHE A 350 0.18 18.27 18.10
N SER A 351 0.10 18.68 19.37
CA SER A 351 1.10 18.32 20.38
C SER A 351 2.54 18.64 19.93
N ASN A 352 2.73 19.85 19.38
CA ASN A 352 3.99 20.38 18.84
C ASN A 352 4.56 19.62 17.61
N LYS A 353 3.75 18.80 16.92
CA LYS A 353 4.18 18.13 15.69
C LYS A 353 3.20 18.34 14.54
N PRO A 354 3.71 18.52 13.31
CA PRO A 354 2.87 18.64 12.13
C PRO A 354 2.15 17.30 11.89
N ASN A 355 0.88 17.39 11.50
CA ASN A 355 0.03 16.22 11.30
C ASN A 355 -0.04 15.77 9.84
N MET A 356 1.14 15.75 9.24
CA MET A 356 1.39 15.41 7.85
C MET A 356 2.73 14.69 7.75
N GLY A 357 2.90 13.87 6.72
CA GLY A 357 4.15 13.15 6.51
C GLY A 357 4.12 12.14 5.37
N GLY A 358 5.31 11.67 5.02
CA GLY A 358 5.61 10.58 4.10
C GLY A 358 5.31 10.93 2.66
N GLY A 359 6.29 11.53 1.96
CA GLY A 359 6.24 11.66 0.51
C GLY A 359 6.10 10.29 -0.15
N GLY A 360 6.97 9.34 0.21
CA GLY A 360 6.95 7.97 -0.31
C GLY A 360 5.93 7.10 0.41
N GLY A 361 6.13 6.86 1.71
CA GLY A 361 5.19 6.11 2.54
C GLY A 361 4.95 6.74 3.91
N CYS A 362 3.75 6.56 4.44
CA CYS A 362 3.35 7.11 5.75
C CYS A 362 2.50 6.10 6.51
N ALA A 363 2.91 5.78 7.74
CA ALA A 363 2.00 5.20 8.72
C ALA A 363 1.12 6.26 9.37
N THR A 364 0.00 5.83 9.96
CA THR A 364 -0.92 6.74 10.65
C THR A 364 -0.20 7.66 11.64
N ILE A 365 -0.65 8.92 11.73
CA ILE A 365 -0.11 9.92 12.66
C ILE A 365 -1.15 10.21 13.73
N GLY A 366 -0.75 10.18 15.00
CA GLY A 366 -1.61 10.41 16.16
C GLY A 366 -2.34 9.16 16.65
N ASN A 367 -3.38 9.35 17.46
CA ASN A 367 -4.03 8.29 18.25
C ASN A 367 -5.11 7.50 17.48
N ALA A 368 -5.16 7.58 16.15
CA ALA A 368 -6.26 7.00 15.39
C ALA A 368 -6.12 5.49 15.16
N HIS A 369 -4.93 5.03 14.76
CA HIS A 369 -4.67 3.62 14.43
C HIS A 369 -3.20 3.25 14.67
N THR A 370 -2.96 1.98 14.99
CA THR A 370 -1.63 1.39 15.09
C THR A 370 -1.30 0.66 13.79
N VAL A 371 -0.09 0.88 13.29
CA VAL A 371 0.49 0.04 12.25
C VAL A 371 1.41 -0.96 12.95
N GLU A 372 1.29 -2.23 12.61
CA GLU A 372 2.06 -3.30 13.23
C GLU A 372 3.49 -3.29 12.70
N ASN A 373 3.67 -3.66 11.44
CA ASN A 373 5.00 -3.85 10.88
C ASN A 373 5.13 -3.22 9.50
N VAL A 374 6.32 -2.67 9.25
CA VAL A 374 6.79 -2.37 7.90
C VAL A 374 8.03 -3.21 7.66
N PHE A 375 8.03 -3.97 6.57
CA PHE A 375 9.19 -4.72 6.10
C PHE A 375 9.67 -4.15 4.76
N MET A 376 10.97 -3.85 4.67
CA MET A 376 11.63 -3.44 3.43
C MET A 376 12.75 -4.41 3.08
N GLN A 377 12.71 -4.98 1.88
CA GLN A 377 13.77 -5.82 1.35
C GLN A 377 14.09 -5.40 -0.08
N ASN A 378 15.37 -5.24 -0.41
CA ASN A 378 15.80 -4.96 -1.78
C ASN A 378 15.10 -3.74 -2.42
N THR A 379 14.68 -2.76 -1.62
CA THR A 379 13.75 -1.69 -2.04
C THR A 379 14.43 -0.32 -2.11
N ILE A 380 14.03 0.49 -3.09
CA ILE A 380 14.43 1.91 -3.23
C ILE A 380 13.28 2.82 -2.81
N ALA A 381 13.54 3.79 -1.94
CA ALA A 381 12.62 4.87 -1.59
C ALA A 381 13.36 6.23 -1.57
N VAL A 382 13.32 6.96 -2.67
CA VAL A 382 14.15 8.17 -2.87
C VAL A 382 13.42 9.30 -3.62
N GLY A 383 13.82 10.54 -3.37
CA GLY A 383 13.30 11.71 -4.08
C GLY A 383 11.83 12.03 -3.77
N ASN A 384 11.27 11.44 -2.72
CA ASN A 384 9.90 11.76 -2.30
C ASN A 384 9.91 12.94 -1.32
N THR A 385 8.84 13.74 -1.34
CA THR A 385 8.84 15.02 -0.63
C THR A 385 7.61 15.27 0.24
N LEU A 386 7.84 16.02 1.32
CA LEU A 386 6.83 16.68 2.15
C LEU A 386 7.06 18.19 2.05
N ASN A 387 6.12 18.93 1.45
CA ASN A 387 6.24 20.37 1.19
C ASN A 387 7.59 20.74 0.51
N GLY A 388 8.04 19.90 -0.41
CA GLY A 388 9.30 20.07 -1.15
C GLY A 388 10.56 19.66 -0.38
N ALA A 389 10.49 19.39 0.92
CA ALA A 389 11.59 18.81 1.68
C ALA A 389 11.62 17.28 1.53
N ALA A 390 12.80 16.66 1.57
CA ALA A 390 12.94 15.22 1.46
C ALA A 390 12.27 14.49 2.65
N GLU A 391 11.37 13.56 2.37
CA GLU A 391 10.79 12.66 3.36
C GLU A 391 10.25 11.39 2.67
N ASP A 392 11.11 10.38 2.52
CA ASP A 392 10.77 9.15 1.79
C ASP A 392 9.88 8.22 2.60
N TRP A 393 10.10 8.15 3.90
CA TRP A 393 9.25 7.38 4.79
C TRP A 393 8.98 8.14 6.08
N PHE A 394 7.70 8.23 6.44
CA PHE A 394 7.29 8.66 7.77
C PHE A 394 6.85 7.46 8.60
N ALA A 395 7.64 7.12 9.62
CA ALA A 395 7.44 5.90 10.39
C ALA A 395 6.20 5.96 11.31
N GLY A 396 5.66 7.16 11.62
CA GLY A 396 4.37 7.33 12.33
C GLY A 396 4.08 6.32 13.45
N SER A 397 2.84 5.85 13.56
CA SER A 397 2.39 4.92 14.61
C SER A 397 2.78 3.45 14.40
N ILE A 398 3.91 3.18 13.73
CA ILE A 398 4.41 1.81 13.54
C ILE A 398 4.91 1.22 14.87
N LEU A 399 4.64 -0.07 15.11
CA LEU A 399 5.29 -0.83 16.17
C LEU A 399 6.70 -1.21 15.76
N HIS A 400 6.90 -1.90 14.64
CA HIS A 400 8.23 -2.25 14.15
C HIS A 400 8.53 -1.85 12.71
N PHE A 401 9.71 -1.28 12.50
CA PHE A 401 10.25 -1.02 11.18
C PHE A 401 11.44 -1.96 10.93
N TYR A 402 11.29 -2.87 9.98
CA TYR A 402 12.25 -3.91 9.66
C TYR A 402 12.90 -3.66 8.31
N SER A 403 14.22 -3.51 8.31
CA SER A 403 15.02 -3.78 7.12
C SER A 403 15.35 -5.27 7.04
N ARG A 404 15.15 -5.85 5.87
CA ARG A 404 15.66 -7.16 5.48
C ARG A 404 16.90 -7.04 4.59
N GLY A 405 17.55 -5.87 4.55
CA GLY A 405 18.81 -5.62 3.86
C GLY A 405 18.67 -5.18 2.40
N TYR A 406 19.76 -4.56 1.92
CA TYR A 406 19.95 -4.02 0.57
C TYR A 406 18.85 -3.03 0.15
N ASN A 407 18.50 -2.10 1.01
CA ASN A 407 17.54 -1.04 0.70
C ASN A 407 18.25 0.31 0.52
N LEU A 408 17.75 1.15 -0.37
CA LEU A 408 18.26 2.50 -0.58
C LEU A 408 17.17 3.50 -0.22
N VAL A 409 17.39 4.30 0.81
CA VAL A 409 16.40 5.27 1.29
C VAL A 409 17.02 6.66 1.41
N GLY A 410 16.30 7.70 1.04
CA GLY A 410 16.74 9.07 1.32
C GLY A 410 16.57 9.39 2.80
N VAL A 411 15.32 9.54 3.27
CA VAL A 411 15.00 9.90 4.66
C VAL A 411 13.88 9.03 5.24
N VAL A 412 14.17 8.38 6.38
CA VAL A 412 13.17 7.80 7.28
C VAL A 412 12.98 8.71 8.48
N ASN A 413 11.85 9.40 8.55
CA ASN A 413 11.46 10.20 9.70
C ASN A 413 10.85 9.30 10.78
N SER A 414 11.65 9.02 11.83
CA SER A 414 11.24 8.21 12.98
C SER A 414 10.76 9.02 14.19
N SER A 415 10.58 10.34 14.04
CA SER A 415 10.28 11.26 15.14
C SER A 415 8.95 11.00 15.85
N GLN A 416 8.05 10.21 15.29
CA GLN A 416 6.73 9.92 15.87
C GLN A 416 6.43 8.43 16.04
N ILE A 417 7.47 7.58 16.04
CA ILE A 417 7.30 6.17 16.38
C ILE A 417 6.61 6.03 17.75
N LEU A 418 5.81 4.97 17.95
CA LEU A 418 5.22 4.68 19.26
C LEU A 418 6.33 4.58 20.33
N VAL A 419 6.05 4.60 21.63
CA VAL A 419 7.12 4.43 22.64
C VAL A 419 7.30 2.95 23.02
N PRO A 420 8.47 2.53 23.53
CA PRO A 420 8.72 1.15 23.97
C PRO A 420 7.63 0.55 24.85
N VAL A 421 7.32 -0.74 24.60
CA VAL A 421 6.39 -1.55 25.38
C VAL A 421 7.12 -2.77 25.93
N PRO A 422 7.65 -2.70 27.17
CA PRO A 422 8.52 -3.72 27.74
C PRO A 422 7.89 -5.11 27.80
N ALA A 423 6.60 -5.16 28.15
CA ALA A 423 5.82 -6.39 28.28
C ALA A 423 5.72 -7.21 26.97
N TRP A 424 6.04 -6.61 25.83
CA TRP A 424 5.95 -7.21 24.50
C TRP A 424 7.30 -7.58 23.88
N MET A 425 8.41 -7.42 24.61
CA MET A 425 9.78 -7.49 24.04
C MET A 425 10.06 -6.39 22.99
N MET A 426 9.36 -5.26 23.07
CA MET A 426 9.38 -4.21 22.05
C MET A 426 10.12 -2.93 22.51
N SER A 427 11.26 -3.09 23.18
CA SER A 427 12.14 -1.95 23.49
C SER A 427 12.96 -1.55 22.26
N SER A 428 13.51 -2.54 21.55
CA SER A 428 14.03 -2.37 20.18
C SER A 428 12.90 -2.53 19.17
N ARG A 429 12.73 -1.52 18.31
CA ARG A 429 11.64 -1.45 17.30
C ARG A 429 12.07 -0.86 15.96
N LYS A 430 13.22 -0.20 15.93
CA LYS A 430 13.82 0.40 14.73
C LYS A 430 14.93 -0.55 14.26
N HIS A 431 14.59 -1.53 13.43
CA HIS A 431 15.53 -2.57 12.99
C HIS A 431 16.21 -2.20 11.66
N TRP A 432 16.96 -1.10 11.70
CA TRP A 432 17.69 -0.51 10.57
C TRP A 432 18.93 0.22 11.10
N PRO A 433 20.05 0.28 10.34
CA PRO A 433 20.25 -0.36 9.03
C PRO A 433 20.60 -1.85 9.17
N LYS A 434 20.59 -2.56 8.04
CA LYS A 434 21.06 -3.94 7.85
C LYS A 434 22.00 -4.03 6.66
N ALA A 435 22.53 -5.23 6.42
CA ALA A 435 23.52 -5.46 5.38
C ALA A 435 23.06 -4.92 4.02
N GLY A 436 23.90 -4.09 3.40
CA GLY A 436 23.67 -3.50 2.08
C GLY A 436 22.71 -2.31 2.06
N ASP A 437 22.12 -1.93 3.20
CA ASP A 437 21.29 -0.72 3.26
C ASP A 437 22.14 0.55 3.12
N ALA A 438 21.54 1.60 2.56
CA ALA A 438 22.09 2.95 2.58
C ALA A 438 20.98 3.97 2.86
N ASP A 439 21.30 4.97 3.68
CA ASP A 439 20.46 6.14 3.96
C ASP A 439 21.06 7.42 3.36
N GLY A 440 20.30 8.52 3.36
CA GLY A 440 20.72 9.79 2.75
C GLY A 440 20.86 9.73 1.23
N VAL A 441 20.29 8.71 0.59
CA VAL A 441 20.43 8.45 -0.85
C VAL A 441 19.64 9.47 -1.67
N GLY A 442 20.30 10.15 -2.60
CA GLY A 442 19.67 11.04 -3.56
C GLY A 442 18.95 10.29 -4.67
N LEU A 443 17.95 10.94 -5.28
CA LEU A 443 17.14 10.37 -6.36
C LEU A 443 18.02 9.83 -7.52
N THR A 444 18.94 10.65 -8.03
CA THR A 444 19.81 10.32 -9.17
C THR A 444 20.96 9.39 -8.81
N ASP A 445 21.22 9.18 -7.51
CA ASP A 445 22.26 8.24 -7.07
C ASP A 445 21.79 6.80 -7.22
N ALA A 446 20.47 6.57 -7.05
CA ALA A 446 19.85 5.25 -7.15
C ALA A 446 19.10 4.98 -8.48
N LEU A 447 18.60 6.02 -9.16
CA LEU A 447 17.73 5.88 -10.33
C LEU A 447 18.18 6.76 -11.52
N ASP A 448 18.08 6.21 -12.74
CA ASP A 448 18.27 6.95 -13.99
C ASP A 448 16.96 7.67 -14.35
N VAL A 449 16.77 8.85 -13.78
CA VAL A 449 15.56 9.67 -13.99
C VAL A 449 15.42 10.10 -15.46
N ALA A 450 16.53 10.35 -16.15
CA ALA A 450 16.52 10.75 -17.55
C ALA A 450 16.13 9.58 -18.47
N GLY A 451 16.50 8.35 -18.08
CA GLY A 451 16.14 7.09 -18.74
C GLY A 451 14.83 6.46 -18.27
N ALA A 452 14.02 7.17 -17.47
CA ALA A 452 12.72 6.68 -17.03
C ALA A 452 11.84 6.28 -18.22
N ILE A 453 11.11 5.17 -18.06
CA ILE A 453 10.17 4.71 -19.09
C ILE A 453 8.78 5.16 -18.73
N TYR A 454 8.08 5.68 -19.74
CA TYR A 454 6.78 6.29 -19.62
C TYR A 454 5.71 5.47 -20.32
N HIS A 455 4.49 5.62 -19.85
CA HIS A 455 3.33 5.11 -20.56
C HIS A 455 3.05 5.98 -21.79
N ASP A 456 2.65 5.38 -22.90
CA ASP A 456 2.48 6.11 -24.17
C ASP A 456 1.37 7.16 -24.14
N THR A 457 0.25 6.88 -23.45
CA THR A 457 -0.96 7.70 -23.46
C THR A 457 -1.47 8.15 -22.08
N ALA A 458 -1.18 7.41 -21.01
CA ALA A 458 -1.66 7.75 -19.68
C ALA A 458 -0.95 9.00 -19.15
N LEU A 459 -1.73 9.97 -18.68
CA LEU A 459 -1.23 11.24 -18.15
C LEU A 459 -1.34 11.29 -16.63
N SER A 460 -0.32 11.85 -16.00
CA SER A 460 -0.31 12.10 -14.57
C SER A 460 -1.34 13.18 -14.23
N VAL A 461 -2.09 12.95 -13.17
CA VAL A 461 -2.84 13.99 -12.46
C VAL A 461 -2.18 14.33 -11.12
N GLY A 462 -1.19 13.53 -10.69
CA GLY A 462 -0.39 13.76 -9.49
C GLY A 462 0.76 14.72 -9.73
N VAL A 463 1.99 14.31 -9.36
CA VAL A 463 3.19 15.09 -9.62
C VAL A 463 3.42 15.20 -11.13
N ALA A 464 3.84 16.39 -11.58
CA ALA A 464 3.98 16.74 -13.00
C ALA A 464 2.67 16.52 -13.79
N PRO A 465 1.57 17.20 -13.42
CA PRO A 465 0.26 16.96 -14.03
C PRO A 465 0.29 17.25 -15.54
N GLY A 466 -0.38 16.40 -16.32
CA GLY A 466 -0.43 16.44 -17.78
C GLY A 466 0.77 15.85 -18.49
N GLN A 467 1.83 15.44 -17.77
CA GLN A 467 2.94 14.67 -18.35
C GLN A 467 2.61 13.18 -18.40
N PRO A 468 3.24 12.41 -19.31
CA PRO A 468 3.15 10.94 -19.29
C PRO A 468 3.51 10.36 -17.92
N VAL A 469 2.77 9.34 -17.49
CA VAL A 469 3.06 8.64 -16.23
C VAL A 469 4.29 7.76 -16.36
N VAL A 470 5.04 7.62 -15.26
CA VAL A 470 6.23 6.77 -15.22
C VAL A 470 5.80 5.33 -14.99
N LEU A 471 6.32 4.41 -15.81
CA LEU A 471 6.16 2.98 -15.60
C LEU A 471 7.21 2.43 -14.65
N TRP A 472 8.48 2.83 -14.85
CA TRP A 472 9.61 2.40 -14.06
C TRP A 472 10.87 3.23 -14.39
N TYR A 473 11.88 3.10 -13.53
CA TYR A 473 13.19 3.74 -13.68
C TYR A 473 14.27 2.67 -13.79
N PRO A 474 15.21 2.76 -14.74
CA PRO A 474 16.43 1.96 -14.69
C PRO A 474 17.24 2.28 -13.42
N PRO A 475 17.87 1.28 -12.77
CA PRO A 475 18.77 1.53 -11.65
C PRO A 475 20.10 2.14 -12.12
N THR A 476 20.71 2.98 -11.27
CA THR A 476 22.08 3.51 -11.43
C THR A 476 23.06 2.77 -10.53
N ASP A 477 24.33 3.19 -10.52
CA ASP A 477 25.46 2.48 -9.91
C ASP A 477 25.28 2.14 -8.42
N LEU A 478 24.53 2.94 -7.65
CA LEU A 478 24.29 2.62 -6.24
C LEU A 478 23.29 1.47 -6.06
N ALA A 479 22.38 1.28 -7.00
CA ALA A 479 21.39 0.21 -7.01
C ALA A 479 21.85 -1.02 -7.81
N ALA A 480 22.70 -0.83 -8.82
CA ALA A 480 23.11 -1.89 -9.74
C ALA A 480 24.12 -2.87 -9.12
N ASP A 481 23.93 -4.18 -9.39
CA ASP A 481 24.80 -5.29 -9.00
C ASP A 481 25.16 -5.28 -7.50
N LYS A 482 24.16 -5.25 -6.61
CA LYS A 482 24.39 -5.16 -5.14
C LYS A 482 23.97 -6.40 -4.36
N ILE A 483 22.92 -7.09 -4.80
CA ILE A 483 22.30 -8.15 -4.00
C ILE A 483 22.97 -9.50 -4.30
N PRO A 484 23.42 -10.26 -3.29
CA PRO A 484 23.97 -11.58 -3.49
C PRO A 484 22.98 -12.53 -4.19
N ASN A 485 23.47 -13.28 -5.19
CA ASN A 485 22.72 -14.38 -5.81
C ASN A 485 22.68 -15.66 -4.94
N GLN A 486 22.66 -15.49 -3.63
CA GLN A 486 22.53 -16.55 -2.64
C GLN A 486 21.72 -16.04 -1.47
N GLN A 487 21.29 -16.94 -0.59
CA GLN A 487 20.67 -16.50 0.65
C GLN A 487 21.66 -15.68 1.48
N TYR A 488 21.18 -14.62 2.10
CA TYR A 488 21.92 -13.82 3.07
C TYR A 488 21.13 -13.73 4.37
N ALA A 489 21.84 -13.60 5.49
CA ALA A 489 21.26 -13.58 6.82
C ALA A 489 21.14 -12.15 7.33
N VAL A 490 20.04 -11.86 8.03
CA VAL A 490 19.78 -10.60 8.71
C VAL A 490 19.38 -10.92 10.14
N SER A 491 19.99 -10.23 11.11
CA SER A 491 19.73 -10.44 12.54
C SER A 491 19.01 -9.23 13.13
N TYR A 492 18.03 -9.49 13.99
CA TYR A 492 17.23 -8.51 14.72
C TYR A 492 17.43 -8.67 16.22
N VAL A 493 17.55 -7.57 16.94
CA VAL A 493 17.64 -7.57 18.41
C VAL A 493 16.27 -7.18 18.97
N ASN A 494 15.69 -8.04 19.80
CA ASN A 494 14.46 -7.77 20.55
C ASN A 494 14.79 -7.69 22.03
N VAL A 495 14.22 -6.68 22.72
CA VAL A 495 14.52 -6.42 24.12
C VAL A 495 13.24 -6.18 24.91
N GLY A 496 13.08 -6.93 25.98
CA GLY A 496 12.09 -6.68 27.02
C GLY A 496 12.76 -6.67 28.39
N TYR A 497 12.01 -6.30 29.42
CA TYR A 497 12.48 -6.42 30.79
C TYR A 497 11.34 -6.76 31.74
N ALA A 498 11.68 -7.36 32.88
CA ALA A 498 10.81 -7.52 34.05
C ALA A 498 11.23 -6.53 35.14
N GLY A 499 10.28 -6.10 35.97
CA GLY A 499 10.49 -5.07 37.01
C GLY A 499 9.71 -3.78 36.76
N TYR A 500 9.06 -3.65 35.60
CA TYR A 500 8.15 -2.54 35.31
C TYR A 500 6.87 -2.60 36.16
N GLY A 501 6.21 -1.45 36.26
CA GLY A 501 4.94 -1.22 36.96
C GLY A 501 5.12 -0.93 38.45
N GLY A 502 6.37 -0.91 38.95
CA GLY A 502 6.72 -0.64 40.34
C GLY A 502 7.30 0.76 40.56
N PRO A 503 7.28 1.28 41.80
CA PRO A 503 7.84 2.58 42.15
C PRO A 503 9.38 2.61 42.12
N ASP A 504 10.02 1.45 42.12
CA ASP A 504 11.49 1.31 42.14
C ASP A 504 12.06 0.95 40.75
N ASP A 505 11.26 1.00 39.68
CA ASP A 505 11.75 0.75 38.31
C ASP A 505 12.77 1.81 37.91
N ASP A 506 14.01 1.40 37.69
CA ASP A 506 15.15 2.24 37.31
C ASP A 506 15.63 2.00 35.87
N PHE A 507 14.85 1.29 35.03
CA PHE A 507 15.23 0.93 33.66
C PHE A 507 15.70 2.12 32.81
N LEU A 508 14.98 3.24 32.86
CA LEU A 508 15.31 4.42 32.05
C LEU A 508 16.64 5.06 32.46
N ASN A 509 17.00 5.00 33.75
CA ASN A 509 18.32 5.45 34.22
C ASN A 509 19.43 4.60 33.58
N HIS A 510 19.24 3.29 33.49
CA HIS A 510 20.21 2.40 32.85
C HIS A 510 20.30 2.61 31.33
N VAL A 511 19.20 2.97 30.66
CA VAL A 511 19.21 3.35 29.24
C VAL A 511 20.08 4.58 29.00
N ILE A 512 19.95 5.63 29.83
CA ILE A 512 20.78 6.83 29.74
C ILE A 512 22.26 6.51 30.03
N LEU A 513 22.54 5.69 31.04
CA LEU A 513 23.90 5.26 31.34
C LEU A 513 24.53 4.48 30.17
N GLN A 514 23.77 3.59 29.54
CA GLN A 514 24.24 2.86 28.36
C GLN A 514 24.50 3.82 27.19
N LEU A 515 23.63 4.81 26.96
CA LEU A 515 23.84 5.83 25.92
C LEU A 515 25.12 6.62 26.14
N ARG A 516 25.42 7.03 27.38
CA ARG A 516 26.69 7.69 27.71
C ARG A 516 27.89 6.77 27.49
N SER A 517 27.78 5.51 27.90
CA SER A 517 28.85 4.52 27.75
C SER A 517 29.21 4.31 26.27
N GLU A 518 28.21 4.11 25.42
CA GLU A 518 28.43 3.79 24.01
C GLU A 518 28.67 5.03 23.14
N TYR A 519 27.97 6.13 23.42
CA TYR A 519 27.91 7.30 22.53
C TYR A 519 28.30 8.62 23.21
N GLY A 520 28.87 8.62 24.42
CA GLY A 520 29.27 9.85 25.11
C GLY A 520 30.32 10.69 24.36
N SER A 521 31.08 10.08 23.45
CA SER A 521 31.99 10.82 22.55
C SER A 521 31.27 11.66 21.49
N ILE A 522 30.03 11.31 21.15
CA ILE A 522 29.17 11.99 20.19
C ILE A 522 28.19 12.91 20.92
N LEU A 523 27.47 12.37 21.91
CA LEU A 523 26.38 13.06 22.60
C LEU A 523 26.86 14.00 23.73
N GLY A 524 28.10 13.82 24.20
CA GLY A 524 28.62 14.48 25.40
C GLY A 524 28.66 13.53 26.61
N ALA A 525 29.65 13.72 27.47
CA ALA A 525 29.83 12.88 28.66
C ALA A 525 28.76 13.11 29.74
N ASP A 526 28.12 14.28 29.71
CA ASP A 526 27.02 14.74 30.56
C ASP A 526 25.63 14.45 29.96
N PHE A 527 25.55 13.87 28.75
CA PHE A 527 24.28 13.63 28.06
C PHE A 527 23.24 12.93 28.93
N GLY A 528 22.05 13.49 29.06
CA GLY A 528 20.96 12.93 29.84
C GLY A 528 20.93 13.34 31.32
N GLU A 529 21.85 14.18 31.79
CA GLU A 529 21.72 14.82 33.11
C GLU A 529 20.45 15.68 33.19
N GLU A 530 19.99 16.20 32.05
CA GLU A 530 18.75 16.97 31.90
C GLU A 530 17.47 16.18 32.23
N PHE A 531 17.53 14.85 32.24
CA PHE A 531 16.38 14.00 32.58
C PHE A 531 16.22 13.78 34.09
N GLY A 532 17.24 14.08 34.90
CA GLY A 532 17.24 13.82 36.34
C GLY A 532 17.16 12.33 36.69
N ASP A 533 16.72 12.03 37.92
CA ASP A 533 16.46 10.64 38.35
C ASP A 533 15.09 10.19 37.83
N LEU A 534 15.10 9.12 37.03
CA LEU A 534 13.91 8.53 36.43
C LEU A 534 13.36 7.32 37.19
N THR A 535 13.83 7.06 38.42
CA THR A 535 13.32 5.96 39.24
C THR A 535 11.81 6.11 39.47
N GLY A 536 11.06 5.05 39.17
CA GLY A 536 9.60 5.03 39.22
C GLY A 536 8.90 5.58 37.98
N VAL A 537 9.63 6.10 36.98
CA VAL A 537 9.07 6.41 35.66
C VAL A 537 8.97 5.11 34.85
N THR A 538 7.82 4.46 34.98
CA THR A 538 7.59 3.12 34.42
C THR A 538 6.45 3.08 33.42
N TRP A 539 6.41 2.00 32.63
CA TRP A 539 5.25 1.60 31.85
C TRP A 539 4.18 0.88 32.69
N TYR A 540 2.91 1.15 32.39
CA TYR A 540 1.72 0.54 32.97
C TYR A 540 0.80 -0.05 31.89
N GLY A 541 0.31 -1.26 32.12
CA GLY A 541 -0.67 -1.93 31.27
C GLY A 541 -2.13 -1.46 31.49
N PRO A 542 -3.11 -2.10 30.84
CA PRO A 542 -2.95 -3.22 29.92
C PRO A 542 -2.50 -2.79 28.51
N ALA A 543 -1.86 -3.74 27.83
CA ALA A 543 -1.44 -3.76 26.43
C ALA A 543 -2.36 -3.03 25.42
N THR A 544 -3.68 -3.08 25.60
CA THR A 544 -4.65 -2.56 24.62
C THR A 544 -4.98 -1.07 24.77
N THR A 545 -4.68 -0.45 25.92
CA THR A 545 -5.09 0.95 26.21
C THR A 545 -3.96 1.79 26.80
N TRP A 546 -2.74 1.26 26.82
CA TRP A 546 -1.59 1.90 27.44
C TRP A 546 -1.30 3.33 26.94
N PRO A 547 -1.45 3.70 25.63
CA PRO A 547 -1.16 5.06 25.19
C PRO A 547 -2.14 6.09 25.78
N SER A 548 -3.36 5.64 26.12
CA SER A 548 -4.39 6.46 26.75
C SER A 548 -4.37 6.42 28.29
N ASN A 549 -3.54 5.56 28.90
CA ASN A 549 -3.40 5.51 30.34
C ASN A 549 -2.58 6.72 30.83
N ALA A 550 -3.20 7.58 31.64
CA ALA A 550 -2.56 8.78 32.18
C ALA A 550 -1.28 8.49 33.00
N GLN A 551 -1.17 7.30 33.60
CA GLN A 551 0.03 6.91 34.34
C GLN A 551 1.26 6.75 33.43
N ASN A 552 1.06 6.49 32.13
CA ASN A 552 2.14 6.39 31.15
C ASN A 552 2.61 7.75 30.62
N ALA A 553 2.04 8.87 31.08
CA ALA A 553 2.39 10.19 30.55
C ALA A 553 3.89 10.50 30.70
N ALA A 554 4.49 10.21 31.85
CA ALA A 554 5.92 10.43 32.10
C ALA A 554 6.81 9.49 31.26
N TRP A 555 6.44 8.21 31.14
CA TRP A 555 7.11 7.25 30.26
C TRP A 555 7.11 7.71 28.79
N ILE A 556 5.95 8.12 28.29
CA ILE A 556 5.80 8.62 26.91
C ILE A 556 6.61 9.91 26.70
N ALA A 557 6.60 10.81 27.68
CA ALA A 557 7.35 12.06 27.63
C ALA A 557 8.86 11.82 27.57
N PHE A 558 9.39 10.90 28.39
CA PHE A 558 10.80 10.53 28.38
C PHE A 558 11.27 10.14 26.97
N TRP A 559 10.63 9.15 26.34
CA TRP A 559 11.09 8.65 25.04
C TRP A 559 11.03 9.71 23.95
N ARG A 560 10.01 10.59 23.98
CA ARG A 560 9.91 11.72 23.05
C ARG A 560 11.02 12.75 23.27
N ASN A 561 11.29 13.08 24.53
CA ASN A 561 12.33 14.03 24.88
C ASN A 561 13.73 13.47 24.58
N LEU A 562 13.92 12.17 24.74
CA LEU A 562 15.15 11.47 24.39
C LEU A 562 15.44 11.55 22.88
N ASP A 563 14.46 11.26 22.03
CA ASP A 563 14.60 11.40 20.57
C ASP A 563 14.96 12.86 20.20
N ILE A 564 14.38 13.86 20.89
CA ILE A 564 14.71 15.28 20.68
C ILE A 564 16.14 15.60 21.12
N ALA A 565 16.55 15.12 22.30
CA ALA A 565 17.87 15.38 22.86
C ALA A 565 18.99 14.78 22.00
N ILE A 566 18.76 13.58 21.45
CA ILE A 566 19.71 12.96 20.53
C ILE A 566 19.72 13.68 19.17
N GLY A 567 18.55 14.04 18.65
CA GLY A 567 18.42 14.68 17.35
C GLY A 567 18.95 13.78 16.22
N SER A 568 19.76 14.34 15.32
CA SER A 568 20.36 13.61 14.18
C SER A 568 21.75 13.05 14.47
N GLN A 569 22.24 13.11 15.71
CA GLN A 569 23.64 12.84 16.05
C GLN A 569 24.05 11.37 15.89
N LEU A 570 23.10 10.44 16.00
CA LEU A 570 23.33 8.99 15.87
C LEU A 570 22.88 8.41 14.52
N GLY A 571 22.69 9.25 13.52
CA GLY A 571 22.22 8.84 12.19
C GLY A 571 20.69 8.76 12.08
N MET A 572 20.21 8.17 10.98
CA MET A 572 18.78 8.14 10.63
C MET A 572 17.94 7.33 11.63
N VAL A 573 18.52 6.27 12.19
CA VAL A 573 17.90 5.42 13.20
C VAL A 573 18.67 5.55 14.50
N ILE A 574 18.11 6.35 15.41
CA ILE A 574 18.74 6.76 16.66
C ILE A 574 19.07 5.58 17.59
N LEU A 575 18.04 4.82 18.01
CA LEU A 575 18.15 3.69 18.95
C LEU A 575 17.77 2.38 18.24
N GLY A 576 18.64 1.93 17.34
CA GLY A 576 18.47 0.70 16.58
C GLY A 576 19.07 -0.54 17.25
N ASP A 577 19.15 -1.63 16.48
CA ASP A 577 19.63 -2.92 16.98
C ASP A 577 21.07 -2.90 17.49
N ASP A 578 21.93 -2.03 16.97
CA ASP A 578 23.32 -1.91 17.44
C ASP A 578 23.38 -1.39 18.88
N PHE A 579 22.55 -0.41 19.23
CA PHE A 579 22.41 0.08 20.61
C PHE A 579 21.79 -0.99 21.51
N TRP A 580 20.66 -1.57 21.10
CA TRP A 580 19.98 -2.55 21.95
C TRP A 580 20.77 -3.85 22.12
N GLY A 581 21.65 -4.17 21.15
CA GLY A 581 22.55 -5.30 21.17
C GLY A 581 23.73 -5.17 22.14
N THR A 582 24.00 -3.98 22.71
CA THR A 582 25.05 -3.81 23.72
C THR A 582 24.62 -4.31 25.10
N PHE A 583 23.31 -4.45 25.35
CA PHE A 583 22.79 -5.03 26.58
C PHE A 583 22.98 -6.54 26.62
N THR A 584 23.10 -7.08 27.83
CA THR A 584 23.13 -8.53 28.08
C THR A 584 21.89 -8.96 28.88
N SER A 585 21.34 -10.14 28.57
CA SER A 585 20.25 -10.73 29.35
C SER A 585 20.68 -10.98 30.81
N GLY A 586 19.82 -10.64 31.76
CA GLY A 586 20.08 -10.82 33.18
C GLY A 586 19.74 -9.58 34.01
N PRO A 587 20.15 -9.55 35.29
CA PRO A 587 19.95 -8.39 36.15
C PRO A 587 20.63 -7.16 35.57
N LEU A 588 19.89 -6.05 35.49
CA LEU A 588 20.41 -4.73 35.17
C LEU A 588 20.14 -3.84 36.39
N GLY A 589 21.17 -3.66 37.22
CA GLY A 589 20.98 -3.12 38.56
C GLY A 589 20.22 -4.09 39.49
N SER A 590 19.52 -3.53 40.48
CA SER A 590 18.83 -4.31 41.53
C SER A 590 17.33 -4.51 41.30
N HIS A 591 16.72 -3.74 40.39
CA HIS A 591 15.25 -3.66 40.29
C HIS A 591 14.70 -4.23 38.99
N VAL A 592 15.53 -4.34 37.95
CA VAL A 592 15.09 -4.80 36.63
C VAL A 592 15.94 -5.98 36.12
N VAL A 593 15.30 -6.84 35.34
CA VAL A 593 15.94 -7.98 34.67
C VAL A 593 15.65 -7.88 33.19
N LEU A 594 16.68 -7.68 32.38
CA LEU A 594 16.56 -7.60 30.93
C LEU A 594 16.52 -8.98 30.30
N THR A 595 15.76 -9.08 29.22
CA THR A 595 15.80 -10.17 28.26
C THR A 595 16.16 -9.60 26.90
N VAL A 596 17.31 -9.99 26.37
CA VAL A 596 17.81 -9.62 25.05
C VAL A 596 17.83 -10.88 24.20
N GLN A 597 17.16 -10.83 23.05
CA GLN A 597 17.08 -11.94 22.11
C GLN A 597 17.51 -11.48 20.72
N THR A 598 18.39 -12.27 20.09
CA THR A 598 18.74 -12.08 18.69
C THR A 598 18.04 -13.13 17.84
N THR A 599 17.25 -12.68 16.87
CA THR A 599 16.62 -13.56 15.88
C THR A 599 17.29 -13.34 14.54
N THR A 600 17.74 -14.42 13.89
CA THR A 600 18.33 -14.34 12.55
C THR A 600 17.42 -15.00 11.54
N THR A 601 17.10 -14.28 10.47
CA THR A 601 16.30 -14.76 9.34
C THR A 601 17.13 -14.71 8.06
N THR A 602 16.81 -15.60 7.12
CA THR A 602 17.47 -15.62 5.80
C THR A 602 16.55 -15.03 4.74
N HIS A 603 17.17 -14.29 3.82
CA HIS A 603 16.50 -13.58 2.74
C HIS A 603 17.21 -13.87 1.42
N ARG A 604 16.47 -13.68 0.33
CA ARG A 604 16.99 -13.79 -1.04
C ARG A 604 16.22 -12.81 -1.92
N MET A 605 16.91 -12.26 -2.92
CA MET A 605 16.24 -11.48 -3.97
C MET A 605 15.21 -12.30 -4.75
N GLU A 606 14.26 -11.59 -5.35
CA GLU A 606 13.31 -12.18 -6.29
C GLU A 606 14.02 -12.74 -7.53
N PRO A 607 13.51 -13.81 -8.14
CA PRO A 607 14.12 -14.44 -9.32
C PRO A 607 13.87 -13.64 -10.61
N SER A 608 12.98 -12.64 -10.58
CA SER A 608 12.68 -11.78 -11.72
C SER A 608 12.34 -10.37 -11.28
N ASP A 609 12.47 -9.40 -12.20
CA ASP A 609 12.10 -7.99 -11.99
C ASP A 609 10.63 -7.70 -12.34
N GLN A 610 10.23 -6.43 -12.26
CA GLN A 610 8.91 -5.93 -12.64
C GLN A 610 8.52 -6.32 -14.08
N ARG A 611 9.49 -6.40 -14.98
CA ARG A 611 9.30 -6.73 -16.40
C ARG A 611 9.46 -8.22 -16.69
N ARG A 612 9.58 -9.04 -15.65
CA ARG A 612 9.81 -10.49 -15.71
C ARG A 612 11.16 -10.87 -16.32
N ASN A 613 12.11 -9.93 -16.41
CA ASN A 613 13.50 -10.25 -16.73
C ASN A 613 14.09 -11.08 -15.59
N SER A 614 14.95 -12.05 -15.91
CA SER A 614 15.60 -12.87 -14.90
C SER A 614 16.55 -12.06 -14.03
N ARG A 615 16.58 -12.38 -12.74
CA ARG A 615 17.55 -11.86 -11.76
C ARG A 615 18.44 -12.99 -11.21
N PRO A 616 19.75 -12.76 -11.05
CA PRO A 616 20.46 -11.58 -11.53
C PRO A 616 20.67 -11.66 -13.04
N ARG A 617 20.84 -10.52 -13.73
CA ARG A 617 21.36 -10.51 -15.11
C ARG A 617 22.87 -10.80 -15.13
N GLY A 618 23.58 -10.32 -14.10
CA GLY A 618 25.01 -10.52 -13.88
C GLY A 618 25.32 -11.52 -12.77
N THR A 619 26.30 -11.18 -11.91
CA THR A 619 26.68 -11.99 -10.75
C THR A 619 25.87 -11.66 -9.50
N LEU A 620 25.40 -10.41 -9.40
CA LEU A 620 24.62 -9.86 -8.31
C LEU A 620 23.33 -9.26 -8.90
N GLY A 621 22.28 -9.11 -8.09
CA GLY A 621 21.02 -8.49 -8.52
C GLY A 621 20.97 -7.01 -8.17
N ASP A 622 20.09 -6.28 -8.85
CA ASP A 622 19.87 -4.86 -8.63
C ASP A 622 18.85 -4.59 -7.52
N ILE A 623 19.05 -3.52 -6.76
CA ILE A 623 18.08 -3.03 -5.78
C ILE A 623 16.95 -2.31 -6.53
N GLY A 624 15.71 -2.50 -6.08
CA GLY A 624 14.51 -1.86 -6.66
C GLY A 624 13.77 -2.75 -7.64
N ALA A 625 12.78 -2.17 -8.34
CA ALA A 625 11.82 -2.91 -9.16
C ALA A 625 12.37 -3.46 -10.48
N ILE A 626 13.47 -2.90 -11.00
CA ILE A 626 14.02 -3.24 -12.32
C ILE A 626 15.42 -3.84 -12.17
N GLU A 627 15.71 -4.82 -13.01
CA GLU A 627 17.05 -5.34 -13.25
C GLU A 627 17.59 -4.76 -14.57
N ARG A 628 18.80 -4.21 -14.55
CA ARG A 628 19.44 -3.57 -15.69
C ARG A 628 20.15 -4.55 -16.61
#